data_AF-A0AAV2DBU8-F1
#
_entry.id   AF-A0AAV2DBU8-F1
#
_cell.length_a   1.000
_cell.length_b   1.000
_cell.length_c   1.000
_cell.angle_alpha   90.00
_cell.angle_beta   90.00
_cell.angle_gamma   90.00
#
_symmetry.space_group_name_H-M   'P 1'
#
loop_
_entity.id
_entity.type
_entity.pdbx_description
1 polymer ?
#
loop_
_entity_poly.entity_id
_entity_poly.type
_entity_poly.pdbx_seq_one_letter_code
_entity_poly.pdbx_strand_id
1 'polypeptide(L)'
;MTRKVHITMSEFAKTHGPLISVKLGTQLIIVASSPAAAAEILKPHDRVFSARYVTKSSPFKISDIDRMTIVWASNCNDSWKSLRGLCRTELFSGRAIESQAAVRERKVSEMVEFLAAREEEMVDIGEIVLTTIFNSLCNLFFSEDLLGLEDSKGKASGLKSHIWKLMELASATNIAAFYPFLEPLDPQGLKKRTVKVVTQIFSVWESYIRERREINESKLHGHAPKRDFLDVFLSNGFDDQKINWLFLELLTVGT
;
A
#
# COMPACT_ATOMS: atom_id res chain seq x y z
N MET A 1 -16.01 21.49 -13.77
CA MET A 1 -14.65 21.21 -13.27
C MET A 1 -14.67 21.24 -11.75
N THR A 2 -14.51 20.09 -11.09
CA THR A 2 -14.45 20.02 -9.62
C THR A 2 -13.10 20.59 -9.18
N ARG A 3 -13.10 21.69 -8.41
CA ARG A 3 -11.86 22.29 -7.88
C ARG A 3 -11.16 21.26 -6.98
N LYS A 4 -9.86 21.03 -7.19
CA LYS A 4 -9.09 20.04 -6.40
C LYS A 4 -9.07 20.49 -4.93
N VAL A 5 -9.42 19.60 -4.00
CA VAL A 5 -9.58 19.93 -2.57
C VAL A 5 -8.33 20.58 -1.98
N HIS A 6 -7.14 20.05 -2.28
CA HIS A 6 -5.88 20.62 -1.76
C HIS A 6 -5.60 22.05 -2.26
N ILE A 7 -6.07 22.42 -3.46
CA ILE A 7 -5.94 23.79 -3.97
C ILE A 7 -6.87 24.72 -3.19
N THR A 8 -8.12 24.32 -2.99
CA THR A 8 -9.07 25.10 -2.18
C THR A 8 -8.57 25.30 -0.75
N MET A 9 -8.01 24.27 -0.12
CA MET A 9 -7.45 24.39 1.24
C MET A 9 -6.25 25.34 1.28
N SER A 10 -5.39 25.33 0.25
CA SER A 10 -4.28 26.28 0.12
C SER A 10 -4.77 27.72 -0.03
N GLU A 11 -5.85 27.95 -0.76
CA GLU A 11 -6.46 29.28 -0.89
C GLU A 11 -7.11 29.74 0.42
N PHE A 12 -7.80 28.85 1.13
CA PHE A 12 -8.35 29.17 2.45
C PHE A 12 -7.25 29.55 3.45
N ALA A 13 -6.07 28.94 3.36
CA ALA A 13 -4.95 29.26 4.22
C ALA A 13 -4.47 30.71 4.06
N LYS A 14 -4.63 31.29 2.86
CA LYS A 14 -4.25 32.69 2.60
C LYS A 14 -5.15 33.68 3.35
N THR A 15 -6.41 33.32 3.58
CA THR A 15 -7.41 34.19 4.22
C THR A 15 -7.55 33.89 5.72
N HIS A 16 -7.51 32.61 6.11
CA HIS A 16 -7.80 32.16 7.47
C HIS A 16 -6.55 31.82 8.28
N GLY A 17 -5.37 31.87 7.65
CA GLY A 17 -4.10 31.54 8.27
C GLY A 17 -3.69 30.08 8.10
N PRO A 18 -2.52 29.70 8.64
CA PRO A 18 -1.86 28.43 8.35
C PRO A 18 -2.48 27.21 9.04
N LEU A 19 -3.42 27.40 9.96
CA LEU A 19 -4.13 26.34 10.67
C LEU A 19 -5.63 26.61 10.60
N ILE A 20 -6.37 25.77 9.88
CA ILE A 20 -7.75 26.04 9.49
C ILE A 20 -8.66 24.95 10.04
N SER A 21 -9.78 25.35 10.63
CA SER A 21 -10.85 24.45 11.03
C SER A 21 -11.89 24.35 9.91
N VAL A 22 -12.12 23.14 9.40
CA VAL A 22 -13.09 22.85 8.34
C VAL A 22 -14.10 21.82 8.83
N LYS A 23 -15.39 22.16 8.79
CA LYS A 23 -16.46 21.23 9.14
C LYS A 23 -17.01 20.56 7.87
N LEU A 24 -16.82 19.25 7.73
CA LEU A 24 -17.35 18.44 6.64
C LEU A 24 -18.44 17.50 7.17
N GLY A 25 -19.71 17.87 6.92
CA GLY A 25 -20.87 17.20 7.53
C GLY A 25 -20.84 17.34 9.06
N THR A 26 -20.75 16.21 9.77
CA THR A 26 -20.62 16.21 11.24
C THR A 26 -19.16 16.17 11.72
N GLN A 27 -18.19 16.02 10.82
CA GLN A 27 -16.78 15.92 11.18
C GLN A 27 -16.09 17.28 11.17
N LEU A 28 -15.29 17.54 12.21
CA LEU A 28 -14.37 18.67 12.26
C LEU A 28 -12.97 18.19 11.84
N ILE A 29 -12.39 18.86 10.85
CA ILE A 29 -11.06 18.58 10.33
C ILE A 29 -10.19 19.81 10.54
N ILE A 30 -8.99 19.61 11.06
CA ILE A 30 -7.97 20.65 11.17
C ILE A 30 -6.97 20.49 10.03
N VAL A 31 -6.74 21.56 9.28
CA VAL A 31 -5.82 21.58 8.14
C VAL A 31 -4.62 22.46 8.46
N ALA A 32 -3.44 21.86 8.55
CA ALA A 32 -2.16 22.57 8.65
C ALA A 32 -1.60 22.84 7.24
N SER A 33 -1.48 24.11 6.88
CA SER A 33 -1.12 24.58 5.54
C SER A 33 0.18 25.38 5.51
N SER A 34 1.07 25.19 6.51
CA SER A 34 2.41 25.76 6.51
C SER A 34 3.44 24.80 7.13
N PRO A 35 4.74 24.94 6.81
CA PRO A 35 5.79 24.14 7.43
C PRO A 35 5.83 24.27 8.96
N ALA A 36 5.60 25.47 9.49
CA ALA A 36 5.59 25.70 10.94
C ALA A 36 4.42 24.98 11.63
N ALA A 37 3.21 25.08 11.08
CA ALA A 37 2.04 24.38 11.62
C ALA A 37 2.21 22.85 11.53
N ALA A 38 2.75 22.34 10.41
CA ALA A 38 3.05 20.92 10.26
C ALA A 38 4.13 20.46 11.26
N ALA A 39 5.19 21.24 11.46
CA ALA A 39 6.24 20.91 12.42
C ALA A 39 5.71 20.86 13.86
N GLU A 40 4.81 21.77 14.23
CA GLU A 40 4.17 21.76 15.55
C GLU A 40 3.34 20.49 15.76
N ILE A 41 2.57 20.05 14.76
CA ILE A 41 1.75 18.84 14.88
C ILE A 41 2.61 17.57 14.88
N LEU A 42 3.59 17.49 13.98
CA LEU A 42 4.32 16.24 13.68
C LEU A 42 5.61 16.03 14.48
N LYS A 43 6.00 16.98 15.34
CA LYS A 43 7.22 16.85 16.18
C LYS A 43 6.90 16.85 17.68
N PRO A 44 6.55 17.98 18.34
CA PRO A 44 6.33 17.98 19.79
C PRO A 44 5.06 17.22 20.19
N HIS A 45 4.05 17.16 19.31
CA HIS A 45 2.76 16.51 19.58
C HIS A 45 2.54 15.23 18.76
N ASP A 46 3.61 14.65 18.21
CA ASP A 46 3.55 13.53 17.27
C ASP A 46 2.79 12.33 17.86
N ARG A 47 2.99 12.03 19.14
CA ARG A 47 2.34 10.93 19.85
C ARG A 47 0.83 11.10 19.91
N VAL A 48 0.36 12.33 20.16
CA VAL A 48 -1.07 12.64 20.25
C VAL A 48 -1.74 12.57 18.87
N PHE A 49 -1.06 13.04 17.83
CA PHE A 49 -1.56 13.07 16.46
C PHE A 49 -1.12 11.89 15.58
N SER A 50 -0.58 10.83 16.20
CA SER A 50 -0.10 9.64 15.49
C SER A 50 -1.22 8.72 15.00
N ALA A 51 -2.42 8.87 15.58
CA ALA A 51 -3.60 8.09 15.21
C ALA A 51 -4.02 8.39 13.77
N ARG A 52 -4.40 7.35 13.02
CA ARG A 52 -4.85 7.49 11.64
C ARG A 52 -6.36 7.35 11.53
N TYR A 53 -6.94 8.16 10.66
CA TYR A 53 -8.33 7.97 10.26
C TYR A 53 -8.44 6.72 9.39
N VAL A 54 -9.06 5.67 9.93
CA VAL A 54 -9.37 4.46 9.15
C VAL A 54 -10.62 4.73 8.31
N THR A 55 -10.49 4.57 6.99
CA THR A 55 -11.60 4.80 6.06
C THR A 55 -12.81 3.92 6.41
N LYS A 56 -14.01 4.53 6.39
CA LYS A 56 -15.28 3.82 6.60
C LYS A 56 -15.62 2.84 5.48
N SER A 57 -14.85 2.88 4.38
CA SER A 57 -14.91 1.89 3.30
C SER A 57 -14.11 0.61 3.63
N SER A 58 -13.36 0.59 4.74
CA SER A 58 -12.63 -0.61 5.16
C SER A 58 -13.61 -1.67 5.67
N PRO A 59 -13.54 -2.91 5.17
CA PRO A 59 -14.46 -3.93 5.59
C PRO A 59 -14.09 -4.64 6.90
N PHE A 60 -12.90 -4.37 7.44
CA PHE A 60 -12.35 -5.06 8.61
C PHE A 60 -12.58 -4.28 9.90
N LYS A 61 -12.59 -5.01 11.02
CA LYS A 61 -12.59 -4.39 12.34
C LYS A 61 -11.26 -3.67 12.56
N ILE A 62 -11.30 -2.54 13.28
CA ILE A 62 -10.10 -1.75 13.60
C ILE A 62 -9.04 -2.62 14.29
N SER A 63 -9.44 -3.54 15.18
CA SER A 63 -8.53 -4.46 15.85
C SER A 63 -7.75 -5.38 14.91
N ASP A 64 -8.35 -5.77 13.79
CA ASP A 64 -7.68 -6.63 12.80
C ASP A 64 -6.73 -5.79 11.93
N ILE A 65 -7.17 -4.59 11.53
CA ILE A 65 -6.34 -3.62 10.79
C ILE A 65 -5.08 -3.28 11.59
N ASP A 66 -5.24 -2.95 12.87
CA ASP A 66 -4.16 -2.60 13.79
C ASP A 66 -3.12 -3.72 13.98
N ARG A 67 -3.52 -4.99 13.77
CA ARG A 67 -2.64 -6.17 13.86
C ARG A 67 -1.89 -6.46 12.54
N MET A 68 -2.45 -6.02 11.41
CA MET A 68 -2.05 -6.48 10.08
C MET A 68 -1.43 -5.39 9.20
N THR A 69 -1.59 -4.12 9.56
CA THR A 69 -1.28 -2.98 8.69
C THR A 69 -0.33 -1.98 9.35
N ILE A 70 0.44 -1.26 8.53
CA ILE A 70 1.31 -0.15 8.96
C ILE A 70 0.71 1.17 8.53
N VAL A 71 0.16 1.24 7.31
CA VAL A 71 -0.39 2.47 6.72
C VAL A 71 -1.77 2.78 7.29
N TRP A 72 -2.56 1.76 7.64
CA TRP A 72 -3.93 1.94 8.12
C TRP A 72 -4.12 1.70 9.62
N ALA A 73 -3.05 1.41 10.36
CA ALA A 73 -3.13 1.26 11.81
C ALA A 73 -3.69 2.53 12.47
N SER A 74 -4.73 2.36 13.27
CA SER A 74 -5.46 3.43 13.93
C SER A 74 -4.69 4.08 15.07
N ASN A 75 -3.68 3.39 15.62
CA ASN A 75 -2.86 3.86 16.74
C ASN A 75 -1.42 3.30 16.70
N CYS A 76 -0.50 3.98 17.39
CA CYS A 76 0.86 3.49 17.62
C CYS A 76 0.94 2.44 18.74
N ASN A 77 0.25 1.32 18.56
CA ASN A 77 0.32 0.17 19.46
C ASN A 77 1.61 -0.66 19.26
N ASP A 78 1.82 -1.67 20.12
CA ASP A 78 3.04 -2.49 20.06
C ASP A 78 3.12 -3.39 18.84
N SER A 79 1.98 -3.80 18.27
CA SER A 79 1.94 -4.53 17.00
C SER A 79 2.48 -3.66 15.86
N TRP A 80 1.99 -2.41 15.76
CA TRP A 80 2.46 -1.45 14.77
C TRP A 80 3.94 -1.12 14.94
N LYS A 81 4.43 -0.91 16.16
CA LYS A 81 5.86 -0.70 16.43
C LYS A 81 6.70 -1.90 16.00
N SER A 82 6.23 -3.12 16.28
CA SER A 82 6.93 -4.34 15.91
C SER A 82 6.98 -4.50 14.38
N LEU A 83 5.87 -4.26 13.69
CA LEU A 83 5.81 -4.25 12.23
C LEU A 83 6.75 -3.23 11.61
N ARG A 84 6.72 -1.98 12.10
CA ARG A 84 7.61 -0.91 11.63
C ARG A 84 9.08 -1.23 11.91
N GLY A 85 9.36 -1.82 13.08
CA GLY A 85 10.69 -2.31 13.46
C GLY A 85 11.20 -3.35 12.48
N LEU A 86 10.40 -4.38 12.20
CA LEU A 86 10.71 -5.43 11.24
C LEU A 86 10.98 -4.87 9.84
N CYS A 87 10.12 -3.98 9.34
CA CYS A 87 10.33 -3.33 8.04
C CYS A 87 11.63 -2.53 8.03
N ARG A 88 11.95 -1.80 9.11
CA ARG A 88 13.19 -1.03 9.21
C ARG A 88 14.44 -1.92 9.20
N THR A 89 14.40 -3.09 9.84
CA THR A 89 15.58 -3.95 9.98
C THR A 89 15.75 -4.90 8.80
N GLU A 90 14.66 -5.51 8.34
CA GLU A 90 14.71 -6.60 7.35
C GLU A 90 14.41 -6.13 5.92
N LEU A 91 13.58 -5.09 5.74
CA LEU A 91 13.13 -4.66 4.40
C LEU A 91 13.88 -3.42 3.90
N PHE A 92 14.05 -2.44 4.78
CA PHE A 92 14.52 -1.09 4.43
C PHE A 92 15.83 -0.70 5.12
N SER A 93 16.55 -1.66 5.69
CA SER A 93 17.90 -1.38 6.19
C SER A 93 18.87 -1.18 5.03
N GLY A 94 19.98 -0.46 5.25
CA GLY A 94 21.00 -0.25 4.21
C GLY A 94 21.48 -1.58 3.61
N ARG A 95 21.73 -2.58 4.47
CA ARG A 95 22.10 -3.94 4.03
C ARG A 95 21.02 -4.61 3.19
N ALA A 96 19.75 -4.52 3.59
CA ALA A 96 18.64 -5.10 2.83
C ALA A 96 18.54 -4.44 1.45
N ILE A 97 18.60 -3.11 1.40
CA ILE A 97 18.56 -2.33 0.15
C ILE A 97 19.72 -2.72 -0.77
N GLU A 98 20.93 -2.86 -0.25
CA GLU A 98 22.13 -3.27 -0.99
C GLU A 98 22.02 -4.70 -1.52
N SER A 99 21.58 -5.67 -0.69
CA SER A 99 21.41 -7.07 -1.13
C SER A 99 20.40 -7.23 -2.27
N GLN A 100 19.55 -6.23 -2.46
CA GLN A 100 18.48 -6.20 -3.46
C GLN A 100 18.84 -5.39 -4.71
N ALA A 101 20.04 -4.81 -4.77
CA ALA A 101 20.48 -3.99 -5.89
C ALA A 101 20.41 -4.76 -7.22
N ALA A 102 20.89 -6.01 -7.24
CA ALA A 102 20.89 -6.84 -8.44
C ALA A 102 19.49 -7.07 -9.02
N VAL A 103 18.46 -7.20 -8.18
CA VAL A 103 17.06 -7.33 -8.65
C VAL A 103 16.61 -6.05 -9.34
N ARG A 104 16.87 -4.88 -8.74
CA ARG A 104 16.48 -3.59 -9.31
C ARG A 104 17.24 -3.29 -10.60
N GLU A 105 18.55 -3.55 -10.63
CA GLU A 105 19.39 -3.38 -11.83
C GLU A 105 18.87 -4.25 -12.97
N ARG A 106 18.62 -5.54 -12.71
CA ARG A 106 18.05 -6.45 -13.71
C ARG A 106 16.70 -5.94 -14.25
N LYS A 107 15.80 -5.49 -13.38
CA LYS A 107 14.48 -4.98 -13.78
C LYS A 107 14.57 -3.72 -14.64
N VAL A 108 15.51 -2.84 -14.33
CA VAL A 108 15.77 -1.65 -15.15
C VAL A 108 16.40 -2.05 -16.49
N SER A 109 17.33 -3.00 -16.52
CA SER A 109 17.90 -3.51 -17.78
C SER A 109 16.83 -4.11 -18.69
N GLU A 110 15.96 -4.97 -18.16
CA GLU A 110 14.82 -5.54 -18.92
C GLU A 110 13.91 -4.45 -19.50
N MET A 111 13.65 -3.38 -18.72
CA MET A 111 12.86 -2.23 -19.18
C MET A 111 13.57 -1.46 -20.31
N VAL A 112 14.88 -1.24 -20.18
CA VAL A 112 15.68 -0.54 -21.21
C VAL A 112 15.76 -1.35 -22.49
N GLU A 113 15.98 -2.67 -22.40
CA GLU A 113 15.96 -3.58 -23.55
C GLU A 113 14.58 -3.58 -24.24
N PHE A 114 13.50 -3.61 -23.45
CA PHE A 114 12.13 -3.53 -23.97
C PHE A 114 11.86 -2.24 -24.77
N LEU A 115 12.38 -1.11 -24.29
CA LEU A 115 12.27 0.18 -24.96
C LEU A 115 13.17 0.28 -26.19
N ALA A 116 14.41 -0.22 -26.11
CA ALA A 116 15.36 -0.22 -27.22
C ALA A 116 14.84 -1.04 -28.41
N ALA A 117 14.11 -2.13 -28.15
CA ALA A 117 13.48 -2.94 -29.18
C ALA A 117 12.29 -2.27 -29.89
N ARG A 118 11.85 -1.09 -29.43
CA ARG A 118 10.68 -0.34 -29.91
C ARG A 118 11.06 1.06 -30.40
N GLU A 119 12.24 1.16 -31.01
CA GLU A 119 12.69 2.39 -31.62
C GLU A 119 11.66 2.89 -32.65
N GLU A 120 11.39 4.20 -32.65
CA GLU A 120 10.39 4.85 -33.50
C GLU A 120 8.92 4.48 -33.22
N GLU A 121 8.62 3.67 -32.20
CA GLU A 121 7.24 3.36 -31.79
C GLU A 121 6.72 4.33 -30.72
N MET A 122 5.41 4.63 -30.77
CA MET A 122 4.74 5.32 -29.66
C MET A 122 4.45 4.34 -28.53
N VAL A 123 4.99 4.62 -27.35
CA VAL A 123 4.84 3.78 -26.16
C VAL A 123 4.29 4.56 -24.97
N ASP A 124 3.58 3.87 -24.07
CA ASP A 124 3.16 4.43 -22.79
C ASP A 124 4.27 4.22 -21.74
N ILE A 125 5.11 5.24 -21.55
CA ILE A 125 6.20 5.21 -20.57
C ILE A 125 5.67 5.04 -19.13
N GLY A 126 4.51 5.61 -18.81
CA GLY A 126 3.92 5.49 -17.49
C GLY A 126 3.58 4.04 -17.16
N GLU A 127 2.93 3.35 -18.10
CA GLU A 127 2.60 1.93 -17.97
C GLU A 127 3.85 1.03 -17.91
N ILE A 128 4.87 1.32 -18.71
CA ILE A 128 6.13 0.57 -18.72
C ILE A 128 6.85 0.72 -17.37
N VAL A 129 7.05 1.95 -16.90
CA VAL A 129 7.71 2.23 -15.62
C VAL A 129 6.92 1.63 -14.46
N LEU A 130 5.58 1.76 -14.46
CA LEU A 130 4.73 1.16 -13.44
C LEU A 130 4.88 -0.36 -13.40
N THR A 131 4.91 -1.03 -14.56
CA THR A 131 5.14 -2.48 -14.65
C THR A 131 6.50 -2.87 -14.08
N THR A 132 7.53 -2.10 -14.41
CA THR A 132 8.91 -2.35 -13.94
C THR A 132 9.01 -2.23 -12.42
N ILE A 133 8.45 -1.18 -11.83
CA ILE A 133 8.43 -0.98 -10.38
C ILE A 133 7.61 -2.09 -9.71
N PHE A 134 6.45 -2.41 -10.27
CA PHE A 134 5.59 -3.48 -9.79
C PHE A 134 6.32 -4.83 -9.74
N ASN A 135 6.93 -5.23 -10.86
CA ASN A 135 7.69 -6.49 -10.93
C ASN A 135 8.93 -6.44 -10.05
N SER A 136 9.56 -5.28 -9.87
CA SER A 136 10.64 -5.13 -8.88
C SER A 136 10.13 -5.49 -7.48
N LEU A 137 9.02 -4.92 -7.03
CA LEU A 137 8.43 -5.24 -5.72
C LEU A 137 7.99 -6.71 -5.60
N CYS A 138 7.39 -7.27 -6.65
CA CYS A 138 7.02 -8.69 -6.68
C CYS A 138 8.24 -9.58 -6.57
N ASN A 139 9.34 -9.24 -7.24
CA ASN A 139 10.57 -10.02 -7.17
C ASN A 139 11.24 -9.89 -5.79
N LEU A 140 11.19 -8.72 -5.15
CA LEU A 140 11.65 -8.56 -3.77
C LEU A 140 10.84 -9.39 -2.76
N PHE A 141 9.58 -9.66 -3.06
CA PHE A 141 8.66 -10.32 -2.14
C PHE A 141 8.51 -11.82 -2.39
N PHE A 142 8.36 -12.22 -3.65
CA PHE A 142 8.10 -13.59 -4.09
C PHE A 142 9.22 -14.19 -4.96
N SER A 143 10.27 -13.42 -5.28
CA SER A 143 11.30 -13.79 -6.25
C SER A 143 10.79 -13.97 -7.70
N GLU A 144 9.58 -13.50 -8.00
CA GLU A 144 8.85 -13.81 -9.23
C GLU A 144 8.27 -12.55 -9.87
N ASP A 145 8.09 -12.58 -11.19
CA ASP A 145 7.39 -11.54 -11.94
C ASP A 145 5.91 -11.89 -12.07
N LEU A 146 5.05 -10.99 -11.63
CA LEU A 146 3.60 -11.21 -11.71
C LEU A 146 2.98 -10.56 -12.96
N LEU A 147 3.71 -9.67 -13.64
CA LEU A 147 3.26 -8.97 -14.84
C LEU A 147 4.27 -9.13 -15.97
N GLY A 148 3.81 -9.23 -17.22
CA GLY A 148 4.67 -9.14 -18.39
C GLY A 148 4.71 -7.71 -18.95
N LEU A 149 5.86 -7.27 -19.47
CA LEU A 149 5.97 -5.97 -20.17
C LEU A 149 5.18 -5.95 -21.48
N GLU A 150 5.00 -7.11 -22.12
CA GLU A 150 4.18 -7.26 -23.34
C GLU A 150 2.70 -7.54 -23.05
N ASP A 151 2.36 -7.89 -21.80
CA ASP A 151 1.06 -8.46 -21.45
C ASP A 151 0.01 -7.39 -21.12
N SER A 152 -0.20 -6.45 -22.05
CA SER A 152 -1.22 -5.39 -21.94
C SER A 152 -2.66 -5.93 -21.90
N LYS A 153 -2.89 -7.22 -22.20
CA LYS A 153 -4.24 -7.83 -22.33
C LYS A 153 -4.45 -9.15 -21.57
N GLY A 154 -3.46 -9.70 -20.87
CA GLY A 154 -3.57 -10.96 -20.11
C GLY A 154 -3.80 -10.80 -18.60
N LYS A 155 -3.32 -11.77 -17.80
CA LYS A 155 -3.49 -11.80 -16.32
C LYS A 155 -2.92 -10.54 -15.67
N ALA A 156 -1.88 -9.96 -16.27
CA ALA A 156 -1.25 -8.72 -15.81
C ALA A 156 -2.21 -7.52 -15.82
N SER A 157 -3.02 -7.40 -16.87
CA SER A 157 -4.08 -6.40 -16.99
C SER A 157 -5.14 -6.57 -15.89
N GLY A 158 -5.47 -7.82 -15.54
CA GLY A 158 -6.39 -8.14 -14.44
C GLY A 158 -5.90 -7.63 -13.09
N LEU A 159 -4.67 -7.98 -12.68
CA LEU A 159 -4.12 -7.56 -11.38
C LEU A 159 -3.97 -6.04 -11.29
N LYS A 160 -3.40 -5.38 -12.31
CA LYS A 160 -3.30 -3.92 -12.36
C LYS A 160 -4.67 -3.25 -12.28
N SER A 161 -5.65 -3.75 -13.03
CA SER A 161 -7.03 -3.25 -12.99
C SER A 161 -7.63 -3.34 -11.59
N HIS A 162 -7.43 -4.46 -10.89
CA HIS A 162 -7.89 -4.59 -9.51
C HIS A 162 -7.18 -3.61 -8.56
N ILE A 163 -5.87 -3.39 -8.71
CA ILE A 163 -5.12 -2.43 -7.89
C ILE A 163 -5.58 -0.99 -8.15
N TRP A 164 -5.73 -0.59 -9.42
CA TRP A 164 -6.33 0.69 -9.78
C TRP A 164 -7.72 0.86 -9.19
N LYS A 165 -8.56 -0.19 -9.26
CA LYS A 165 -9.88 -0.19 -8.64
C LYS A 165 -9.81 -0.02 -7.12
N LEU A 166 -8.85 -0.65 -6.46
CA LEU A 166 -8.63 -0.48 -5.02
C LEU A 166 -8.25 0.96 -4.70
N MET A 167 -7.35 1.58 -5.48
CA MET A 167 -6.94 2.98 -5.30
C MET A 167 -8.10 3.96 -5.54
N GLU A 168 -8.95 3.71 -6.54
CA GLU A 168 -10.19 4.46 -6.75
C GLU A 168 -11.13 4.35 -5.55
N LEU A 169 -11.33 3.14 -5.02
CA LEU A 169 -12.20 2.91 -3.86
C LEU A 169 -11.66 3.52 -2.57
N ALA A 170 -10.33 3.48 -2.37
CA ALA A 170 -9.66 4.06 -1.22
C ALA A 170 -9.69 5.60 -1.24
N SER A 171 -9.65 6.21 -2.43
CA SER A 171 -9.73 7.66 -2.62
C SER A 171 -11.16 8.19 -2.81
N ALA A 172 -12.14 7.31 -3.00
CA ALA A 172 -13.53 7.68 -3.15
C ALA A 172 -14.05 8.41 -1.91
N THR A 173 -14.74 9.52 -2.13
CA THR A 173 -15.43 10.24 -1.06
C THR A 173 -16.56 9.37 -0.51
N ASN A 174 -16.40 8.89 0.72
CA ASN A 174 -17.42 8.11 1.42
C ASN A 174 -18.29 9.05 2.28
N ILE A 175 -19.59 9.12 2.00
CA ILE A 175 -20.54 9.96 2.76
C ILE A 175 -20.62 9.56 4.23
N ALA A 176 -20.42 8.28 4.55
CA ALA A 176 -20.36 7.81 5.93
C ALA A 176 -19.12 8.35 6.67
N ALA A 177 -18.09 8.84 5.96
CA ALA A 177 -16.99 9.54 6.58
C ALA A 177 -17.43 10.87 7.19
N PHE A 178 -18.40 11.56 6.57
CA PHE A 178 -18.94 12.83 7.05
C PHE A 178 -20.17 12.67 7.94
N TYR A 179 -20.89 11.55 7.80
CA TYR A 179 -22.12 11.23 8.54
C TYR A 179 -22.04 9.79 9.05
N PRO A 180 -21.35 9.53 10.19
CA PRO A 180 -21.06 8.16 10.66
C PRO A 180 -22.29 7.29 10.91
N PHE A 181 -23.47 7.87 11.19
CA PHE A 181 -24.70 7.11 11.36
C PHE A 181 -25.15 6.37 10.07
N LEU A 182 -24.62 6.74 8.90
CA LEU A 182 -24.87 6.05 7.63
C LEU A 182 -23.93 4.85 7.41
N GLU A 183 -22.89 4.67 8.23
CA GLU A 183 -21.88 3.61 8.08
C GLU A 183 -22.48 2.20 7.93
N PRO A 184 -23.49 1.78 8.75
CA PRO A 184 -24.05 0.44 8.64
C PRO A 184 -24.79 0.16 7.32
N LEU A 185 -25.24 1.20 6.62
CA LEU A 185 -26.02 1.08 5.39
C LEU A 185 -25.15 0.88 4.14
N ASP A 186 -23.85 1.22 4.22
CA ASP A 186 -22.94 1.28 3.06
C ASP A 186 -23.64 1.90 1.82
N PRO A 187 -24.15 3.15 1.91
CA PRO A 187 -25.06 3.70 0.91
C PRO A 187 -24.45 3.81 -0.49
N GLN A 188 -23.12 3.89 -0.57
CA GLN A 188 -22.38 3.90 -1.83
C GLN A 188 -21.86 2.51 -2.22
N GLY A 189 -22.10 1.46 -1.43
CA GLY A 189 -21.57 0.12 -1.68
C GLY A 189 -20.03 0.06 -1.71
N LEU A 190 -19.34 1.00 -1.04
CA LEU A 190 -17.88 1.09 -1.10
C LEU A 190 -17.25 -0.08 -0.35
N LYS A 191 -17.76 -0.39 0.84
CA LYS A 191 -17.25 -1.50 1.67
C LYS A 191 -17.37 -2.83 0.94
N LYS A 192 -18.54 -3.12 0.37
CA LYS A 192 -18.77 -4.36 -0.40
C LYS A 192 -17.85 -4.48 -1.60
N ARG A 193 -17.63 -3.37 -2.33
CA ARG A 193 -16.72 -3.35 -3.49
C ARG A 193 -15.26 -3.55 -3.07
N THR A 194 -14.83 -2.93 -1.97
CA THR A 194 -13.48 -3.10 -1.42
C THR A 194 -13.21 -4.56 -1.06
N VAL A 195 -14.13 -5.26 -0.37
CA VAL A 195 -13.98 -6.70 -0.06
C VAL A 195 -13.72 -7.48 -1.34
N LYS A 196 -14.58 -7.31 -2.35
CA LYS A 196 -14.48 -8.05 -3.60
C LYS A 196 -13.12 -7.86 -4.27
N VAL A 197 -12.68 -6.61 -4.41
CA VAL A 197 -11.41 -6.27 -5.07
C VAL A 197 -10.22 -6.83 -4.28
N VAL A 198 -10.21 -6.66 -2.94
CA VAL A 198 -9.13 -7.19 -2.10
C VAL A 198 -9.03 -8.72 -2.19
N THR A 199 -10.16 -9.44 -2.16
CA THR A 199 -10.17 -10.89 -2.34
C THR A 199 -9.61 -11.32 -3.70
N GLN A 200 -9.98 -10.60 -4.78
CA GLN A 200 -9.45 -10.88 -6.11
C GLN A 200 -7.93 -10.65 -6.18
N ILE A 201 -7.45 -9.57 -5.55
CA ILE A 201 -6.02 -9.28 -5.47
C ILE A 201 -5.28 -10.39 -4.69
N PHE A 202 -5.76 -10.77 -3.50
CA PHE A 202 -5.10 -11.79 -2.67
C PHE A 202 -5.06 -13.17 -3.35
N SER A 203 -6.06 -13.51 -4.15
CA SER A 203 -6.09 -14.78 -4.89
C SER A 203 -4.95 -14.91 -5.92
N VAL A 204 -4.35 -13.79 -6.34
CA VAL A 204 -3.27 -13.79 -7.34
C VAL A 204 -1.97 -14.36 -6.78
N TRP A 205 -1.68 -14.09 -5.50
CA TRP A 205 -0.44 -14.54 -4.86
C TRP A 205 -0.64 -15.61 -3.77
N GLU A 206 -1.87 -16.09 -3.58
CA GLU A 206 -2.21 -17.13 -2.60
C GLU A 206 -1.36 -18.40 -2.80
N SER A 207 -1.16 -18.83 -4.05
CA SER A 207 -0.35 -20.01 -4.36
C SER A 207 1.10 -19.87 -3.91
N TYR A 208 1.72 -18.69 -4.07
CA TYR A 208 3.10 -18.44 -3.66
C TYR A 208 3.28 -18.55 -2.14
N ILE A 209 2.32 -18.02 -1.37
CA ILE A 209 2.33 -18.16 0.09
C ILE A 209 2.18 -19.62 0.50
N ARG A 210 1.21 -20.32 -0.09
CA ARG A 210 0.94 -21.74 0.19
C ARG A 210 2.14 -22.62 -0.13
N GLU A 211 2.68 -22.53 -1.34
CA GLU A 211 3.85 -23.29 -1.78
C GLU A 211 5.05 -23.04 -0.88
N ARG A 212 5.28 -21.78 -0.47
CA ARG A 212 6.40 -21.47 0.43
C ARG A 212 6.22 -22.05 1.83
N ARG A 213 4.99 -22.13 2.35
CA ARG A 213 4.70 -22.81 3.62
C ARG A 213 4.98 -24.31 3.53
N GLU A 214 4.48 -24.98 2.49
CA GLU A 214 4.69 -26.42 2.26
C GLU A 214 6.19 -26.76 2.16
N ILE A 215 6.99 -25.91 1.50
CA ILE A 215 8.45 -26.06 1.43
C ILE A 215 9.11 -25.89 2.81
N ASN A 216 8.62 -24.99 3.66
CA ASN A 216 9.17 -24.77 4.98
C ASN A 216 8.80 -25.89 5.95
N GLU A 217 7.60 -26.47 5.84
CA GLU A 217 7.14 -27.60 6.65
C GLU A 217 7.86 -28.90 6.29
N SER A 218 8.14 -29.14 5.01
CA SER A 218 8.86 -30.33 4.53
C SER A 218 10.35 -30.34 4.91
N LYS A 219 10.94 -29.18 5.20
CA LYS A 219 12.32 -29.05 5.70
C LYS A 219 12.35 -29.21 7.23
N LEU A 220 12.29 -30.45 7.70
CA LEU A 220 12.51 -30.81 9.11
C LEU A 220 13.84 -30.19 9.62
N HIS A 221 13.74 -29.24 10.54
CA HIS A 221 14.83 -28.69 11.38
C HIS A 221 15.99 -27.96 10.70
N GLY A 222 15.77 -27.30 9.56
CA GLY A 222 16.74 -26.34 9.01
C GLY A 222 16.11 -24.97 8.78
N HIS A 223 16.70 -23.88 9.28
CA HIS A 223 16.31 -22.53 8.86
C HIS A 223 16.61 -22.40 7.36
N ALA A 224 15.57 -22.40 6.53
CA ALA A 224 15.74 -22.09 5.11
C ALA A 224 16.38 -20.69 5.01
N PRO A 225 17.42 -20.50 4.17
CA PRO A 225 17.99 -19.18 3.98
C PRO A 225 16.89 -18.22 3.51
N LYS A 226 16.79 -17.04 4.12
CA LYS A 226 15.84 -16.00 3.74
C LYS A 226 16.16 -15.54 2.32
N ARG A 227 15.32 -15.90 1.35
CA ARG A 227 15.52 -15.56 -0.07
C ARG A 227 14.90 -14.22 -0.42
N ASP A 228 13.70 -13.99 0.11
CA ASP A 228 12.85 -12.83 -0.20
C ASP A 228 12.08 -12.37 1.05
N PHE A 229 11.27 -11.32 0.91
CA PHE A 229 10.49 -10.79 2.03
C PHE A 229 9.38 -11.74 2.50
N LEU A 230 8.87 -12.63 1.64
CA LEU A 230 7.94 -13.66 2.08
C LEU A 230 8.60 -14.59 3.11
N ASP A 231 9.83 -15.04 2.88
CA ASP A 231 10.57 -15.86 3.85
C ASP A 231 10.80 -15.13 5.19
N VAL A 232 11.07 -13.82 5.14
CA VAL A 232 11.20 -12.99 6.34
C VAL A 232 9.89 -13.02 7.14
N PHE A 233 8.75 -12.82 6.49
CA PHE A 233 7.46 -12.77 7.17
C PHE A 233 7.03 -14.12 7.72
N LEU A 234 7.25 -15.20 6.96
CA LEU A 234 6.99 -16.57 7.40
C LEU A 234 7.86 -16.94 8.61
N SER A 235 9.15 -16.56 8.61
CA SER A 235 10.07 -16.80 9.74
C SER A 235 9.67 -16.04 11.01
N ASN A 236 8.89 -14.96 10.88
CA ASN A 236 8.33 -14.20 12.00
C ASN A 236 6.93 -14.69 12.43
N GLY A 237 6.48 -15.83 11.90
CA GLY A 237 5.21 -16.46 12.27
C GLY A 237 3.97 -15.69 11.80
N PHE A 238 4.08 -14.91 10.72
CA PHE A 238 2.93 -14.17 10.20
C PHE A 238 1.94 -15.13 9.55
N ASP A 239 0.65 -14.92 9.79
CA ASP A 239 -0.44 -15.60 9.09
C ASP A 239 -0.63 -15.04 7.67
N ASP A 240 -1.35 -15.77 6.82
CA ASP A 240 -1.55 -15.40 5.41
C ASP A 240 -2.27 -14.07 5.27
N GLN A 241 -3.22 -13.77 6.16
CA GLN A 241 -3.97 -12.53 6.12
C GLN A 241 -3.04 -11.34 6.36
N LYS A 242 -2.15 -11.42 7.34
CA LYS A 242 -1.15 -10.40 7.65
C LYS A 242 -0.14 -10.23 6.52
N ILE A 243 0.34 -11.32 5.93
CA ILE A 243 1.24 -11.29 4.76
C ILE A 243 0.56 -10.58 3.59
N ASN A 244 -0.67 -10.96 3.29
CA ASN A 244 -1.48 -10.37 2.22
C ASN A 244 -1.64 -8.86 2.37
N TRP A 245 -1.97 -8.39 3.57
CA TRP A 245 -2.12 -6.95 3.85
C TRP A 245 -0.82 -6.18 3.75
N LEU A 246 0.27 -6.70 4.33
CA LEU A 246 1.56 -6.03 4.27
C LEU A 246 2.10 -5.96 2.85
N PHE A 247 1.96 -7.03 2.07
CA PHE A 247 2.36 -6.99 0.67
C PHE A 247 1.51 -5.99 -0.12
N LEU A 248 0.18 -5.98 0.09
CA LEU A 248 -0.70 -5.00 -0.55
C LEU A 248 -0.33 -3.56 -0.21
N GLU A 249 0.01 -3.25 1.05
CA GLU A 249 0.46 -1.91 1.44
C GLU A 249 1.80 -1.54 0.78
N LEU A 250 2.77 -2.46 0.78
CA LEU A 250 4.06 -2.23 0.13
C LEU A 250 3.90 -1.98 -1.37
N LEU A 251 3.01 -2.74 -2.00
CA LEU A 251 2.70 -2.63 -3.42
C LEU A 251 2.03 -1.29 -3.72
N THR A 252 0.92 -0.98 -3.05
CA THR A 252 0.12 0.23 -3.30
C THR A 252 0.80 1.54 -2.92
N VAL A 253 1.75 1.52 -1.97
CA VAL A 253 2.55 2.70 -1.64
C VAL A 253 3.79 2.81 -2.52
N GLY A 254 4.30 1.68 -3.02
CA GLY A 254 5.53 1.60 -3.81
C GLY A 254 5.34 1.77 -5.32
N THR A 255 4.11 1.69 -5.84
CA THR A 255 3.74 1.82 -7.26
C THR A 255 2.77 2.97 -7.49
#